data_AF-A0A699ZYB8-F1
#
_entry.id   AF-A0A699ZYB8-F1
#
_cell.length_a   1.000
_cell.length_b   1.000
_cell.length_c   1.000
_cell.angle_alpha   90.00
_cell.angle_beta   90.00
_cell.angle_gamma   90.00
#
_symmetry.space_group_name_H-M   'P 1'
#
loop_
_entity.id
_entity.type
_entity.pdbx_description
1 polymer ?
#
loop_
_entity_poly.entity_id
_entity_poly.type
_entity_poly.pdbx_seq_one_letter_code
_entity_poly.pdbx_strand_id
1 'polypeptide(L)'
;MHIKQIELSGFKSYKDAAPSEPFSPRINVVVGANGSGKSNFFHAIRFVLNDAFVNMRADERQQLLHEGAGAAVPQAYVEIVFDNSDGRFPIVRLKGKSEVTNLLESAGFSRSNPYYIVQQGKAADRDRRALEFALLERDLSSNRKKLEE
;
A
#
# COMPACT_ATOMS: atom_id res chain seq x y z
N MET A 1 -19.02 0.14 -1.83
CA MET A 1 -17.79 -0.51 -2.28
C MET A 1 -16.81 -0.62 -1.12
N HIS A 2 -16.38 -1.84 -0.79
CA HIS A 2 -15.32 -2.11 0.19
C HIS A 2 -14.56 -3.38 -0.20
N ILE A 3 -13.37 -3.60 0.37
CA ILE A 3 -12.68 -4.88 0.25
C ILE A 3 -13.45 -5.89 1.10
N LYS A 4 -13.96 -6.95 0.46
CA LYS A 4 -14.67 -8.05 1.12
C LYS A 4 -13.71 -9.12 1.60
N GLN A 5 -12.67 -9.43 0.82
CA GLN A 5 -11.75 -10.52 1.13
C GLN A 5 -10.39 -10.27 0.48
N ILE A 6 -9.31 -10.76 1.10
CA ILE A 6 -7.96 -10.73 0.55
C ILE A 6 -7.34 -12.12 0.69
N GLU A 7 -6.85 -12.68 -0.40
CA GLU A 7 -6.13 -13.96 -0.40
C GLU A 7 -4.66 -13.74 -0.80
N LEU A 8 -3.75 -14.37 -0.06
CA LEU A 8 -2.31 -14.21 -0.20
C LEU A 8 -1.67 -15.57 -0.19
N SER A 9 -0.80 -15.85 -1.17
CA SER A 9 -0.01 -17.09 -1.19
C SER A 9 1.35 -16.83 -1.81
N GLY A 10 2.39 -17.42 -1.24
CA GLY A 10 3.78 -17.23 -1.66
C GLY A 10 4.30 -15.80 -1.57
N PHE A 11 3.62 -14.87 -0.90
CA PHE A 11 3.96 -13.44 -0.86
C PHE A 11 4.64 -13.04 0.45
N LYS A 12 5.91 -12.67 0.41
CA LYS A 12 6.72 -12.19 1.56
C LYS A 12 6.59 -13.07 2.81
N SER A 13 5.80 -12.67 3.81
CA SER A 13 5.62 -13.45 5.05
C SER A 13 4.58 -14.57 4.92
N TYR A 14 3.81 -14.61 3.83
CA TYR A 14 2.68 -15.51 3.63
C TYR A 14 3.07 -16.63 2.68
N LYS A 15 3.37 -17.81 3.22
CA LYS A 15 3.77 -18.99 2.42
C LYS A 15 2.56 -19.66 1.78
N ASP A 16 1.61 -20.08 2.61
CA ASP A 16 0.42 -20.81 2.21
C ASP A 16 -0.79 -19.87 2.16
N ALA A 17 -1.77 -20.23 1.32
CA ALA A 17 -3.04 -19.52 1.24
C ALA A 17 -3.79 -19.67 2.58
N ALA A 18 -3.91 -18.58 3.32
CA ALA A 18 -4.79 -18.53 4.48
C ALA A 18 -6.17 -18.01 4.02
N PRO A 19 -7.26 -18.73 4.28
CA PRO A 19 -8.59 -18.18 4.04
C PRO A 19 -8.78 -16.97 4.96
N SER A 20 -8.98 -15.79 4.39
CA SER A 20 -9.41 -14.64 5.18
C SER A 20 -10.92 -14.69 5.38
N GLU A 21 -11.34 -14.51 6.64
CA GLU A 21 -12.73 -14.21 6.92
C GLU A 21 -13.13 -12.92 6.19
N PRO A 22 -14.39 -12.82 5.73
CA PRO A 22 -14.86 -11.60 5.08
C PRO A 22 -14.69 -10.37 5.98
N PHE A 23 -14.14 -9.31 5.43
CA PHE A 23 -14.01 -8.03 6.12
C PHE A 23 -15.37 -7.38 6.36
N SER A 24 -15.47 -6.64 7.46
CA SER A 24 -16.60 -5.77 7.74
C SER A 24 -16.60 -4.57 6.77
N PRO A 25 -17.77 -4.09 6.31
CA PRO A 25 -17.86 -2.85 5.54
C PRO A 25 -17.55 -1.59 6.38
N ARG A 26 -17.37 -1.74 7.69
CA ARG A 26 -17.07 -0.64 8.61
C ARG A 26 -15.57 -0.56 8.93
N ILE A 27 -15.17 -1.06 10.10
CA ILE A 27 -13.82 -0.94 10.63
C ILE A 27 -13.25 -2.34 10.79
N ASN A 28 -12.04 -2.54 10.29
CA ASN A 28 -11.28 -3.78 10.41
C ASN A 28 -9.95 -3.46 11.08
N VAL A 29 -9.55 -4.28 12.05
CA VAL A 29 -8.31 -4.09 12.81
C VAL A 29 -7.41 -5.30 12.58
N VAL A 30 -6.21 -5.08 12.08
CA VAL A 30 -5.20 -6.12 11.86
C VAL A 30 -4.22 -6.12 13.04
N VAL A 31 -4.18 -7.20 13.80
CA VAL A 31 -3.30 -7.38 14.96
C VAL A 31 -2.42 -8.63 14.81
N GLY A 32 -1.32 -8.67 15.55
CA GLY A 32 -0.38 -9.79 15.50
C GLY A 32 0.98 -9.42 16.10
N ALA A 33 1.79 -10.43 16.44
CA ALA A 33 3.12 -10.24 17.02
C ALA A 33 4.08 -9.45 16.10
N ASN A 34 5.17 -8.92 16.65
CA ASN A 34 6.22 -8.32 15.83
C ASN A 34 6.82 -9.39 14.90
N GLY A 35 6.97 -9.04 13.62
CA GLY A 35 7.42 -10.00 12.59
C GLY A 35 6.31 -10.87 11.98
N SER A 36 5.06 -10.80 12.45
CA SER A 36 3.96 -11.64 11.93
C SER A 36 3.47 -11.31 10.51
N GLY A 37 4.12 -10.39 9.80
CA GLY A 37 3.75 -10.03 8.43
C GLY A 37 2.67 -8.95 8.27
N LYS A 38 2.28 -8.22 9.34
CA LYS A 38 1.29 -7.13 9.26
C LYS A 38 1.63 -6.05 8.23
N SER A 39 2.87 -5.55 8.23
CA SER A 39 3.29 -4.57 7.23
C SER A 39 3.23 -5.18 5.82
N ASN A 40 3.65 -6.45 5.68
CA ASN A 40 3.62 -7.18 4.41
C ASN A 40 2.19 -7.40 3.88
N PHE A 41 1.19 -7.49 4.76
CA PHE A 41 -0.23 -7.50 4.37
C PHE A 41 -0.61 -6.22 3.61
N PHE A 42 -0.26 -5.05 4.15
CA PHE A 42 -0.50 -3.77 3.46
C PHE A 42 0.36 -3.59 2.22
N HIS A 43 1.56 -4.18 2.18
CA HIS A 43 2.36 -4.25 0.95
C HIS A 43 1.66 -5.06 -0.15
N ALA A 44 0.95 -6.14 0.20
CA ALA A 44 0.18 -6.93 -0.76
C ALA A 44 -1.00 -6.13 -1.34
N ILE A 45 -1.74 -5.41 -0.48
CA ILE A 45 -2.82 -4.52 -0.95
C ILE A 45 -2.26 -3.46 -1.92
N ARG A 46 -1.15 -2.84 -1.54
CA ARG A 46 -0.48 -1.85 -2.41
C ARG A 46 0.03 -2.46 -3.71
N PHE A 47 0.49 -3.70 -3.68
CA PHE A 47 0.98 -4.42 -4.86
C PHE A 47 -0.13 -4.61 -5.90
N VAL A 48 -1.37 -4.89 -5.48
CA VAL A 48 -2.52 -5.03 -6.40
C VAL A 48 -3.06 -3.68 -6.87
N LEU A 49 -3.23 -2.71 -5.95
CA LEU A 49 -3.93 -1.47 -6.26
C LEU A 49 -3.05 -0.39 -6.89
N ASN A 50 -1.73 -0.57 -6.87
CA ASN A 50 -0.79 0.38 -7.44
C ASN A 50 0.02 -0.28 -8.56
N ASP A 51 0.48 0.51 -9.52
CA ASP A 51 1.34 0.07 -10.61
C ASP A 51 2.81 -0.12 -10.17
N ALA A 52 3.04 -0.33 -8.86
CA ALA A 52 4.36 -0.46 -8.26
C ALA A 52 5.18 -1.58 -8.93
N PHE A 53 4.52 -2.62 -9.45
CA PHE A 53 5.18 -3.72 -10.13
C PHE A 53 5.81 -3.34 -11.48
N VAL A 54 5.30 -2.34 -12.19
CA VAL A 54 5.82 -1.96 -13.53
C VAL A 54 7.26 -1.50 -13.47
N ASN A 55 7.57 -0.74 -12.41
CA ASN A 55 8.88 -0.12 -12.26
C ASN A 55 9.86 -0.99 -11.46
N MET A 56 9.44 -2.19 -11.02
CA MET A 56 10.32 -3.10 -10.28
C MET A 56 11.28 -3.85 -11.19
N ARG A 57 12.55 -3.84 -10.80
CA ARG A 57 13.63 -4.67 -11.38
C ARG A 57 13.44 -6.14 -11.00
N ALA A 58 14.17 -7.04 -11.67
CA ALA A 58 14.02 -8.48 -11.48
C ALA A 58 14.34 -8.94 -10.05
N ASP A 59 15.36 -8.35 -9.43
CA ASP A 59 15.76 -8.57 -8.04
C ASP A 59 14.68 -8.08 -7.06
N GLU A 60 14.09 -6.91 -7.30
CA GLU A 60 12.98 -6.38 -6.49
C GLU A 60 11.73 -7.26 -6.58
N ARG A 61 11.47 -7.87 -7.74
CA ARG A 61 10.37 -8.83 -7.93
C ARG A 61 10.61 -10.13 -7.16
N GLN A 62 11.85 -10.62 -7.12
CA GLN A 62 12.20 -11.80 -6.33
C GLN A 62 11.94 -11.58 -4.83
N GLN A 63 12.20 -10.38 -4.32
CA GLN A 63 11.91 -10.01 -2.92
C GLN A 63 10.40 -9.93 -2.57
N LEU A 64 9.50 -10.12 -3.54
CA LEU A 64 8.07 -10.27 -3.28
C LEU A 64 7.70 -11.72 -2.95
N LEU A 65 8.51 -12.68 -3.38
CA LEU A 65 8.30 -14.09 -3.07
C LEU A 65 8.54 -14.34 -1.58
N HIS A 66 7.98 -15.44 -1.09
CA HIS A 66 8.13 -15.84 0.30
C HIS A 66 9.59 -16.13 0.63
N GLU A 67 10.09 -15.45 1.66
CA GLU A 67 11.42 -15.67 2.24
C GLU A 67 11.23 -16.28 3.63
N GLY A 68 11.66 -17.53 3.81
CA GLY A 68 11.45 -18.28 5.05
C GLY A 68 12.00 -19.69 4.99
N ALA A 69 11.83 -20.45 6.07
CA ALA A 69 12.30 -21.82 6.15
C ALA A 69 11.48 -22.77 5.24
N GLY A 70 12.19 -23.70 4.60
CA GLY A 70 11.61 -24.73 3.73
C GLY A 70 11.87 -24.47 2.25
N ALA A 71 11.11 -25.16 1.38
CA ALA A 71 11.27 -25.06 -0.06
C ALA A 71 10.95 -23.65 -0.57
N ALA A 72 11.75 -23.18 -1.53
CA ALA A 72 11.52 -21.93 -2.23
C ALA A 72 10.17 -21.96 -2.95
N VAL A 73 9.39 -20.89 -2.84
CA VAL A 73 8.10 -20.79 -3.51
C VAL A 73 8.31 -20.17 -4.89
N PRO A 74 7.98 -20.87 -6.00
CA PRO A 74 8.28 -20.40 -7.35
C PRO A 74 7.32 -19.31 -7.85
N GLN A 75 6.18 -19.13 -7.18
CA GLN A 75 5.13 -18.19 -7.57
C GLN A 75 4.46 -17.57 -6.35
N ALA A 76 3.95 -16.36 -6.51
CA ALA A 76 3.14 -15.68 -5.51
C ALA A 76 1.91 -15.06 -6.18
N TYR A 77 0.79 -15.04 -5.46
CA TYR A 77 -0.38 -14.29 -5.89
C TYR A 77 -1.00 -13.54 -4.73
N VAL A 78 -1.68 -12.45 -5.08
CA VAL A 78 -2.50 -11.63 -4.20
C VAL A 78 -3.82 -11.41 -4.91
N GLU A 79 -4.91 -11.80 -4.27
CA GLU A 79 -6.27 -11.59 -4.76
C GLU A 79 -7.02 -10.68 -3.81
N ILE A 80 -7.78 -9.71 -4.37
CA ILE A 80 -8.64 -8.81 -3.60
C ILE A 80 -10.04 -8.90 -4.18
N VAL A 81 -10.98 -9.34 -3.35
CA VAL A 81 -12.40 -9.36 -3.69
C VAL A 81 -13.04 -8.09 -3.15
N PHE A 82 -13.65 -7.31 -4.04
CA PHE A 82 -14.43 -6.13 -3.67
C PHE A 82 -15.92 -6.48 -3.62
N ASP A 83 -16.60 -6.00 -2.58
CA ASP A 83 -18.04 -5.86 -2.61
C ASP A 83 -18.39 -4.61 -3.42
N ASN A 84 -19.14 -4.79 -4.50
CA ASN A 84 -19.56 -3.74 -5.43
C ASN A 84 -21.08 -3.55 -5.44
N SER A 85 -21.77 -3.79 -4.32
CA SER A 85 -23.24 -3.69 -4.27
C SER A 85 -23.78 -2.27 -4.50
N ASP A 86 -22.94 -1.24 -4.38
CA ASP A 86 -23.28 0.15 -4.71
C ASP A 86 -23.00 0.53 -6.17
N GLY A 87 -22.48 -0.41 -6.99
CA GLY A 87 -22.26 -0.20 -8.42
C GLY A 87 -21.18 0.83 -8.76
N ARG A 88 -20.23 1.10 -7.86
CA ARG A 88 -19.11 2.02 -8.11
C ARG A 88 -18.20 1.55 -9.24
N PHE A 89 -17.92 0.24 -9.29
CA PHE A 89 -17.26 -0.35 -10.44
C PHE A 89 -18.30 -0.68 -11.53
N PRO A 90 -18.17 -0.20 -12.77
CA PRO A 90 -18.96 -0.69 -13.88
C PRO A 90 -18.81 -2.21 -14.03
N ILE A 91 -19.93 -2.90 -14.25
CA ILE A 91 -19.94 -4.35 -14.52
C ILE A 91 -19.54 -4.54 -15.98
N VAL A 92 -18.23 -4.50 -16.24
CA VAL A 92 -17.63 -4.73 -17.55
C VAL A 92 -16.58 -5.83 -17.45
N ARG A 93 -16.53 -6.74 -18.43
CA ARG A 93 -15.43 -7.71 -18.53
C ARG A 93 -14.19 -6.99 -19.04
N LEU A 94 -13.24 -6.77 -18.14
CA LEU A 94 -11.94 -6.18 -18.45
C LEU A 94 -11.07 -7.24 -19.14
N LYS A 95 -10.44 -6.89 -20.25
CA LYS A 95 -9.61 -7.78 -21.07
C LYS A 95 -8.12 -7.49 -20.96
N GLY A 96 -7.74 -6.33 -20.43
CA GLY A 96 -6.36 -5.89 -20.40
C GLY A 96 -6.00 -5.11 -19.15
N LYS A 97 -4.70 -5.07 -18.86
CA LYS A 97 -4.14 -4.33 -17.73
C LYS A 97 -4.56 -2.86 -17.74
N SER A 98 -4.51 -2.20 -18.90
CA SER A 98 -4.90 -0.80 -19.06
C SER A 98 -6.35 -0.54 -18.63
N GLU A 99 -7.27 -1.43 -18.98
CA GLU A 99 -8.68 -1.31 -18.60
C GLU A 99 -8.88 -1.48 -17.10
N VAL A 100 -8.18 -2.44 -16.48
CA VAL A 100 -8.15 -2.60 -15.02
C VAL A 100 -7.61 -1.36 -14.34
N THR A 101 -6.52 -0.81 -14.84
CA THR A 101 -5.92 0.38 -14.25
C THR A 101 -6.84 1.60 -14.37
N ASN A 102 -7.49 1.80 -15.51
CA ASN A 102 -8.44 2.91 -15.71
C ASN A 102 -9.67 2.77 -14.80
N LEU A 103 -10.14 1.53 -14.57
CA LEU A 103 -11.21 1.24 -13.63
C LEU A 103 -10.81 1.60 -12.18
N LEU A 104 -9.59 1.24 -11.78
CA LEU A 104 -9.09 1.58 -10.46
C LEU A 104 -8.96 3.11 -10.28
N GLU A 105 -8.50 3.82 -11.30
CA GLU A 105 -8.44 5.28 -11.27
C GLU A 105 -9.82 5.93 -11.19
N SER A 106 -10.81 5.46 -11.96
CA SER A 106 -12.17 6.01 -11.93
C SER A 106 -12.86 5.77 -10.58
N ALA A 107 -12.49 4.69 -9.89
CA ALA A 107 -12.95 4.38 -8.54
C ALA A 107 -12.21 5.13 -7.42
N GLY A 108 -11.21 5.95 -7.78
CA GLY A 108 -10.45 6.78 -6.84
C GLY A 108 -9.17 6.14 -6.29
N PHE A 109 -8.78 4.97 -6.77
CA PHE A 109 -7.46 4.38 -6.49
C PHE A 109 -6.41 5.04 -7.38
N SER A 110 -6.05 6.28 -7.05
CA SER A 110 -5.07 7.06 -7.81
C SER A 110 -3.69 6.39 -7.80
N ARG A 111 -3.08 6.28 -9.00
CA ARG A 111 -1.71 5.83 -9.19
C ARG A 111 -0.67 6.84 -8.67
N SER A 112 -0.92 8.12 -8.92
CA SER A 112 -0.01 9.21 -8.57
C SER A 112 -0.06 9.58 -7.10
N ASN A 113 -1.16 9.24 -6.40
CA ASN A 113 -1.35 9.66 -5.02
C ASN A 113 -2.04 8.60 -4.15
N PRO A 114 -1.27 7.64 -3.59
CA PRO A 114 -1.84 6.53 -2.82
C PRO A 114 -2.14 6.93 -1.37
N TYR A 115 -2.98 7.95 -1.15
CA TYR A 115 -3.39 8.36 0.20
C TYR A 115 -4.13 7.27 0.99
N TYR A 116 -4.53 6.18 0.32
CA TYR A 116 -5.23 5.06 0.94
C TYR A 116 -4.32 4.15 1.79
N ILE A 117 -2.98 4.27 1.70
CA ILE A 117 -2.04 3.55 2.58
C ILE A 117 -0.94 4.50 3.07
N VAL A 118 -0.87 4.69 4.38
CA VAL A 118 0.24 5.40 5.04
C VAL A 118 1.22 4.38 5.61
N GLN A 119 2.48 4.45 5.17
CA GLN A 119 3.53 3.60 5.74
C GLN A 119 3.90 4.09 7.14
N GLN A 120 4.17 3.16 8.03
CA GLN A 120 4.69 3.46 9.37
C GLN A 120 5.92 4.37 9.26
N GLY A 121 6.00 5.37 10.16
CA GLY A 121 7.08 6.37 10.18
C GLY A 121 6.85 7.59 9.29
N LYS A 122 6.14 7.47 8.16
CA LYS A 122 6.01 8.58 7.19
C LYS A 122 5.14 9.74 7.65
N ALA A 123 4.18 9.50 8.54
CA ALA A 123 3.38 10.58 9.11
C ALA A 123 4.24 11.47 10.03
N ALA A 124 5.00 10.84 10.94
CA ALA A 124 5.91 11.54 11.84
C ALA A 124 7.04 12.28 11.08
N ASP A 125 7.55 11.69 10.00
CA ASP A 125 8.58 12.33 9.17
C ASP A 125 8.08 13.60 8.47
N ARG A 126 6.81 13.65 8.06
CA ARG A 126 6.21 14.85 7.47
C ARG A 126 6.12 15.98 8.48
N ASP A 127 5.64 15.68 9.69
CA ASP A 127 5.52 16.66 10.76
C ASP A 127 6.89 17.17 11.20
N ARG A 128 7.89 16.27 11.27
CA ARG A 128 9.27 16.64 11.58
C ARG A 128 9.89 17.57 10.54
N ARG A 129 9.69 17.30 9.25
CA ARG A 129 10.18 18.18 8.17
C ARG A 129 9.48 19.55 8.17
N ALA A 130 8.19 19.58 8.45
CA ALA A 130 7.45 20.84 8.59
C ALA A 130 7.98 21.67 9.77
N LEU A 131 8.31 21.00 10.90
CA LEU A 131 8.95 21.65 12.05
C LEU A 131 10.36 22.16 11.73
N GLU A 132 11.20 21.35 11.08
CA GLU A 132 12.55 21.75 10.67
C GLU A 132 12.52 22.96 9.74
N PHE A 133 11.56 22.99 8.79
CA PHE A 133 11.38 24.12 7.88
C PHE A 133 10.94 25.39 8.63
N ALA A 134 9.97 25.27 9.55
CA ALA A 134 9.51 26.41 10.35
C ALA A 134 10.60 26.97 11.28
N LEU A 135 11.46 26.11 11.83
CA LEU A 135 12.62 26.53 12.62
C LEU A 135 13.66 27.25 11.76
N LEU A 136 13.93 26.75 10.56
CA LEU A 136 14.83 27.39 9.60
C LEU A 136 14.35 28.78 9.20
N GLU A 137 13.05 28.95 8.90
CA GLU A 137 12.47 30.27 8.59
C GLU A 137 12.56 31.24 9.77
N ARG A 138 12.34 30.75 10.99
CA ARG A 138 12.50 31.56 12.21
C ARG A 138 13.95 32.02 12.39
N ASP A 139 14.93 31.17 12.12
CA ASP A 139 16.34 31.51 12.27
C ASP A 139 16.81 32.48 11.17
N LEU A 140 16.35 32.29 9.93
CA LEU A 140 16.61 33.22 8.81
C LEU A 140 16.00 34.61 9.06
N SER A 141 14.76 34.68 9.56
CA SER A 141 14.13 35.97 9.90
C SER A 141 14.83 36.69 11.06
N SER A 142 15.32 35.93 12.04
CA SER A 142 16.08 36.46 13.18
C SER A 142 17.45 37.02 12.76
N ASN A 143 18.15 36.33 11.84
CA ASN A 143 19.43 36.79 11.30
C ASN A 143 19.27 38.01 10.37
N ARG A 144 18.17 38.09 9.61
CA ARG A 144 17.90 39.25 8.76
C ARG A 144 17.69 40.53 9.57
N LYS A 145 16.96 40.45 10.69
CA LYS A 145 16.77 41.60 11.61
C LYS A 145 18.09 42.10 12.22
N LYS A 146 19.02 41.21 12.53
CA LYS A 146 20.36 41.56 13.06
C LYS A 146 21.30 42.21 12.04
N LEU A 147 21.03 42.06 10.74
CA LEU A 147 21.83 42.68 9.67
C LEU A 147 21.29 44.06 9.27
N GLU A 148 20.09 44.42 9.72
CA GLU A 148 19.43 45.71 9.46
C GLU A 148 19.59 46.71 10.63
N GLU A 149 20.26 46.31 11.73
CA GLU A 149 20.69 47.13 12.88
C GLU A 149 22.20 47.43 12.81
#